data_AF-X1QPP3-F1
#
_entry.id   AF-X1QPP3-F1
#
_cell.length_a   1.000
_cell.length_b   1.000
_cell.length_c   1.000
_cell.angle_alpha   90.00
_cell.angle_beta   90.00
_cell.angle_gamma   90.00
#
_symmetry.space_group_name_H-M   'P 1'
#
loop_
_entity.id
_entity.type
_entity.pdbx_description
1 polymer ?
#
loop_
_entity_poly.entity_id
_entity_poly.type
_entity_poly.pdbx_seq_one_letter_code
_entity_poly.pdbx_strand_id
1 'polypeptide(L)'
;LLANKDVFVEKPLSLTVTEGEELVKLAEEKNKILMVGHVLEYHPGVVKLKQMVDNGELGKLNYIYSTRLNLGKFRTEENILWSFAPHDISVILLLLNEMPQEVSTHGGCYLHRDIADVTVTTMSFASGVKAHIFVNWLHPYKEQKLVVVGEQKTAVFDDITPKNKLLLYDYQIQWTNEVPVPQQQEATPIEFTMT
;
A
#
# COMPACT_ATOMS: atom_id res chain seq x y z
N LEU A 1 9.20 -3.97 26.31
CA LEU A 1 9.28 -5.45 26.45
C LEU A 1 10.01 -5.90 27.71
N LEU A 2 11.31 -5.62 27.91
CA LEU A 2 12.08 -6.08 29.10
C LEU A 2 11.46 -5.68 30.46
N ALA A 3 10.79 -4.53 30.51
CA ALA A 3 10.05 -4.06 31.68
C ALA A 3 8.63 -4.67 31.83
N ASN A 4 8.33 -5.78 31.14
CA ASN A 4 7.01 -6.45 31.12
C ASN A 4 5.84 -5.53 30.74
N LYS A 5 6.05 -4.66 29.75
CA LYS A 5 5.02 -3.79 29.16
C LYS A 5 4.73 -4.19 27.72
N ASP A 6 3.46 -4.09 27.35
CA ASP A 6 3.02 -4.03 25.96
C ASP A 6 3.62 -2.77 25.29
N VAL A 7 3.92 -2.86 24.00
CA VAL A 7 4.61 -1.81 23.26
C VAL A 7 3.87 -1.52 21.97
N PHE A 8 3.48 -0.25 21.81
CA PHE A 8 3.18 0.33 20.51
C PHE A 8 4.42 1.09 20.05
N VAL A 9 4.91 0.80 18.85
CA VAL A 9 6.11 1.43 18.26
C VAL A 9 5.76 2.05 16.93
N GLU A 10 6.28 3.25 16.67
CA GLU A 10 6.18 3.87 15.35
C GLU A 10 6.89 3.03 14.29
N LYS A 11 6.44 3.15 13.04
CA LYS A 11 7.12 2.50 11.92
C LYS A 11 8.44 3.22 11.59
N PRO A 12 9.47 2.50 11.10
CA PRO A 12 9.56 1.05 11.04
C PRO A 12 9.83 0.43 12.42
N LEU A 13 9.49 -0.85 12.61
CA LEU A 13 9.77 -1.59 13.85
C LEU A 13 11.25 -1.51 14.27
N SER A 14 12.14 -1.62 13.29
CA SER A 14 13.60 -1.61 13.42
C SER A 14 14.23 -1.19 12.10
N LEU A 15 15.54 -0.89 12.11
CA LEU A 15 16.29 -0.58 10.89
C LEU A 15 16.80 -1.84 10.18
N THR A 16 16.91 -2.95 10.91
CA THR A 16 17.34 -4.25 10.39
C THR A 16 16.29 -5.31 10.65
N VAL A 17 16.23 -6.32 9.77
CA VAL A 17 15.33 -7.47 9.92
C VAL A 17 15.66 -8.23 11.20
N THR A 18 16.93 -8.47 11.48
CA THR A 18 17.39 -9.22 12.66
C THR A 18 16.93 -8.59 13.97
N GLU A 19 17.07 -7.27 14.13
CA GLU A 19 16.56 -6.57 15.34
C GLU A 19 15.03 -6.68 15.44
N GLY A 20 14.33 -6.64 14.31
CA GLY A 20 12.88 -6.82 14.27
C GLY A 20 12.46 -8.21 14.73
N GLU A 21 13.13 -9.25 14.24
CA GLU A 21 12.93 -10.65 14.65
C GLU A 21 13.22 -10.85 16.13
N GLU A 22 14.28 -10.23 16.65
CA GLU A 22 14.60 -10.25 18.09
C GLU A 22 13.50 -9.61 18.94
N LEU A 23 12.95 -8.47 18.50
CA LEU A 23 11.86 -7.79 19.20
C LEU A 23 10.57 -8.63 19.19
N VAL A 24 10.23 -9.26 18.06
CA VAL A 24 9.07 -10.15 17.94
C VAL A 24 9.23 -11.34 18.88
N LYS A 25 10.37 -12.04 18.81
CA LYS A 25 10.66 -13.18 19.68
C LYS A 25 10.63 -12.80 21.16
N LEU A 26 11.19 -11.65 21.52
CA LEU A 26 11.17 -11.17 22.90
C LEU A 26 9.75 -10.86 23.38
N ALA A 27 8.89 -10.32 22.52
CA ALA A 27 7.49 -10.05 22.87
C ALA A 27 6.73 -11.35 23.13
N GLU A 28 6.93 -12.36 22.27
CA GLU A 28 6.36 -13.72 22.43
C GLU A 28 6.83 -14.37 23.74
N GLU A 29 8.14 -14.40 24.00
CA GLU A 29 8.73 -14.98 25.22
C GLU A 29 8.21 -14.32 26.51
N LYS A 30 7.90 -13.02 26.44
CA LYS A 30 7.36 -12.25 27.58
C LYS A 30 5.84 -12.23 27.64
N ASN A 31 5.15 -12.87 26.69
CA ASN A 31 3.70 -12.78 26.51
C ASN A 31 3.21 -11.32 26.57
N LYS A 32 3.83 -10.46 25.76
CA LYS A 32 3.51 -9.04 25.61
C LYS A 32 3.03 -8.75 24.20
N ILE A 33 2.16 -7.77 24.06
CA ILE A 33 1.75 -7.23 22.76
C ILE A 33 2.87 -6.33 22.24
N LEU A 34 3.30 -6.58 21.01
CA LEU A 34 4.15 -5.68 20.23
C LEU A 34 3.37 -5.29 18.96
N MET A 35 3.06 -4.01 18.83
CA MET A 35 2.28 -3.47 17.72
C MET A 35 3.08 -2.38 17.01
N VAL A 36 3.23 -2.51 15.70
CA VAL A 36 3.84 -1.50 14.84
C VAL A 36 2.75 -0.55 14.34
N GLY A 37 3.06 0.75 14.29
CA GLY A 37 2.19 1.83 13.84
C GLY A 37 1.88 1.84 12.34
N HIS A 38 1.44 0.72 11.75
CA HIS A 38 0.91 0.65 10.38
C HIS A 38 -0.51 1.24 10.32
N VAL A 39 -0.64 2.52 10.68
CA VAL A 39 -1.94 3.21 10.87
C VAL A 39 -2.91 3.06 9.70
N LEU A 40 -2.40 2.94 8.48
CA LEU A 40 -3.21 2.85 7.28
C LEU A 40 -3.98 1.52 7.16
N GLU A 41 -3.48 0.43 7.74
CA GLU A 41 -4.20 -0.86 7.80
C GLU A 41 -5.49 -0.76 8.62
N TYR A 42 -5.53 0.18 9.56
CA TYR A 42 -6.68 0.46 10.41
C TYR A 42 -7.54 1.61 9.89
N HIS A 43 -7.16 2.23 8.77
CA HIS A 43 -8.00 3.26 8.15
C HIS A 43 -9.31 2.61 7.69
N PRO A 44 -10.49 3.13 8.07
CA PRO A 44 -11.77 2.47 7.79
C PRO A 44 -12.03 2.17 6.31
N GLY A 45 -11.57 3.02 5.40
CA GLY A 45 -11.62 2.77 3.96
C GLY A 45 -10.75 1.59 3.50
N VAL A 46 -9.58 1.38 4.13
CA VAL A 46 -8.70 0.23 3.83
C VAL A 46 -9.26 -1.05 4.43
N VAL A 47 -9.81 -0.98 5.65
CA VAL A 47 -10.54 -2.10 6.26
C VAL A 47 -11.72 -2.52 5.37
N LYS A 48 -12.51 -1.55 4.89
CA LYS A 48 -13.62 -1.83 3.97
C LYS A 48 -13.13 -2.43 2.65
N LEU A 49 -12.05 -1.89 2.08
CA LEU A 49 -11.42 -2.44 0.87
C LEU A 49 -10.96 -3.89 1.08
N LYS A 50 -10.31 -4.20 2.20
CA LYS A 50 -9.91 -5.57 2.56
C LYS A 50 -11.10 -6.52 2.64
N GLN A 51 -12.19 -6.10 3.28
CA GLN A 51 -13.42 -6.90 3.31
C GLN A 51 -13.96 -7.19 1.91
N MET A 52 -13.97 -6.20 1.02
CA MET A 52 -14.43 -6.38 -0.37
C MET A 52 -13.55 -7.37 -1.14
N VAL A 53 -12.23 -7.30 -0.95
CA VAL A 53 -11.27 -8.25 -1.52
C VAL A 53 -11.54 -9.66 -0.98
N ASP A 54 -11.68 -9.82 0.33
CA ASP A 54 -11.92 -11.12 0.97
C ASP A 54 -13.25 -11.77 0.55
N ASN A 55 -14.27 -10.95 0.34
CA ASN A 55 -15.58 -11.38 -0.16
C ASN A 55 -15.58 -11.71 -1.66
N GLY A 56 -14.47 -11.47 -2.37
CA GLY A 56 -14.35 -11.71 -3.80
C GLY A 56 -15.09 -10.69 -4.68
N GLU A 57 -15.47 -9.52 -4.13
CA GLU A 57 -16.27 -8.52 -4.85
C GLU A 57 -15.55 -7.94 -6.08
N LEU A 58 -14.21 -7.94 -6.07
CA LEU A 58 -13.38 -7.50 -7.19
C LEU A 58 -13.05 -8.65 -8.18
N GLY A 59 -13.41 -9.89 -7.85
CA GLY A 59 -12.91 -11.10 -8.51
C GLY A 59 -11.44 -11.38 -8.17
N LYS A 60 -10.74 -12.14 -9.04
CA LYS A 60 -9.30 -12.36 -8.88
C LYS A 60 -8.56 -11.03 -9.04
N LEU A 61 -7.63 -10.73 -8.14
CA LEU A 61 -6.78 -9.55 -8.28
C LEU A 61 -5.76 -9.74 -9.40
N ASN A 62 -5.58 -8.69 -10.20
CA ASN A 62 -4.67 -8.67 -11.34
C ASN A 62 -3.48 -7.74 -11.07
N TYR A 63 -3.76 -6.52 -10.59
CA TYR A 63 -2.76 -5.49 -10.42
C TYR A 63 -3.08 -4.57 -9.24
N ILE A 64 -2.06 -4.21 -8.45
CA ILE A 64 -2.22 -3.21 -7.39
C ILE A 64 -1.17 -2.12 -7.55
N TYR A 65 -1.54 -0.86 -7.35
CA TYR A 65 -0.52 0.17 -7.27
C TYR A 65 -0.85 1.31 -6.35
N SER A 66 0.20 1.96 -5.84
CA SER A 66 0.06 3.17 -5.04
C SER A 66 0.91 4.30 -5.56
N THR A 67 0.43 5.52 -5.31
CA THR A 67 1.20 6.75 -5.52
C THR A 67 1.21 7.59 -4.24
N ARG A 68 2.40 8.06 -3.84
CA ARG A 68 2.56 9.11 -2.82
C ARG A 68 3.49 10.18 -3.32
N LEU A 69 2.88 11.28 -3.71
CA LEU A 69 3.51 12.37 -4.44
C LEU A 69 3.30 13.65 -3.65
N ASN A 70 4.35 14.42 -3.38
CA ASN A 70 4.19 15.72 -2.70
C ASN A 70 5.47 16.57 -2.77
N LEU A 71 5.36 17.81 -3.24
CA LEU A 71 6.43 18.79 -3.16
C LEU A 71 6.66 19.23 -1.70
N GLY A 72 7.91 19.19 -1.23
CA GLY A 72 8.34 19.98 -0.08
C GLY A 72 8.49 19.27 1.28
N LYS A 73 8.42 17.94 1.35
CA LYS A 73 8.87 17.19 2.55
C LYS A 73 10.19 16.47 2.27
N PHE A 74 11.23 17.24 1.97
CA PHE A 74 12.57 16.71 1.75
C PHE A 74 13.17 16.19 3.06
N ARG A 75 13.83 15.03 3.01
CA ARG A 75 14.52 14.43 4.15
C ARG A 75 16.02 14.34 3.84
N THR A 76 16.83 14.39 4.89
CA THR A 76 18.30 14.32 4.79
C THR A 76 18.89 13.05 5.38
N GLU A 77 18.10 12.28 6.12
CA GLU A 77 18.55 11.06 6.80
C GLU A 77 18.00 9.78 6.15
N GLU A 78 16.81 9.86 5.54
CA GLU A 78 16.10 8.74 4.94
C GLU A 78 15.70 9.10 3.52
N ASN A 79 15.66 8.13 2.62
CA ASN A 79 15.15 8.35 1.27
C ASN A 79 13.61 8.30 1.22
N ILE A 80 13.06 8.65 0.06
CA ILE A 80 11.61 8.70 -0.09
C ILE A 80 10.93 7.33 0.08
N LEU A 81 11.59 6.25 -0.34
CA LEU A 81 11.06 4.90 -0.22
C LEU A 81 10.82 4.59 1.25
N TRP A 82 11.82 4.79 2.11
CA TRP A 82 11.70 4.60 3.56
C TRP A 82 10.67 5.54 4.21
N SER A 83 10.58 6.77 3.72
CA SER A 83 9.66 7.77 4.26
C SER A 83 8.20 7.35 4.08
N PHE A 84 7.82 6.90 2.88
CA PHE A 84 6.43 6.81 2.44
C PHE A 84 5.97 5.38 2.14
N ALA A 85 6.81 4.56 1.51
CA ALA A 85 6.40 3.25 1.01
C ALA A 85 6.08 2.20 2.10
N PRO A 86 6.58 2.25 3.36
CA PRO A 86 6.20 1.25 4.35
C PRO A 86 4.69 1.13 4.57
N HIS A 87 3.94 2.23 4.47
CA HIS A 87 2.48 2.17 4.55
C HIS A 87 1.84 1.48 3.34
N ASP A 88 2.38 1.71 2.15
CA ASP A 88 1.86 1.12 0.92
C ASP A 88 2.20 -0.36 0.81
N ILE A 89 3.43 -0.73 1.16
CA ILE A 89 3.87 -2.11 1.25
C ILE A 89 2.97 -2.86 2.22
N SER A 90 2.73 -2.32 3.42
CA SER A 90 1.95 -3.02 4.43
C SER A 90 0.50 -3.21 4.01
N VAL A 91 -0.13 -2.21 3.36
CA VAL A 91 -1.48 -2.37 2.81
C VAL A 91 -1.53 -3.37 1.64
N ILE A 92 -0.54 -3.38 0.75
CA ILE A 92 -0.50 -4.37 -0.36
C ILE A 92 -0.38 -5.79 0.21
N LEU A 93 0.52 -6.00 1.18
CA LEU A 93 0.68 -7.30 1.84
C LEU A 93 -0.59 -7.69 2.61
N LEU A 94 -1.24 -6.74 3.29
CA LEU A 94 -2.53 -6.97 3.95
C LEU A 94 -3.58 -7.44 2.95
N LEU A 95 -3.75 -6.74 1.83
CA LEU A 95 -4.78 -7.04 0.82
C LEU A 95 -4.55 -8.40 0.14
N LEU A 96 -3.30 -8.76 -0.14
CA LEU A 96 -2.95 -10.00 -0.82
C LEU A 96 -2.82 -11.20 0.13
N ASN A 97 -2.49 -10.93 1.40
CA ASN A 97 -2.18 -11.96 2.40
C ASN A 97 -1.10 -12.95 1.92
N GLU A 98 -0.12 -12.46 1.18
CA GLU A 98 1.04 -13.21 0.69
C GLU A 98 2.26 -12.30 0.56
N MET A 99 3.45 -12.91 0.56
CA MET A 99 4.73 -12.21 0.34
C MET A 99 5.09 -12.18 -1.14
N PRO A 100 5.77 -11.12 -1.62
CA PRO A 100 6.26 -11.09 -3.00
C PRO A 100 7.38 -12.12 -3.19
N GLN A 101 7.42 -12.73 -4.38
CA GLN A 101 8.50 -13.62 -4.83
C GLN A 101 9.68 -12.83 -5.42
N GLU A 102 9.41 -11.65 -5.98
CA GLU A 102 10.40 -10.77 -6.58
C GLU A 102 10.06 -9.32 -6.25
N VAL A 103 11.10 -8.53 -5.93
CA VAL A 103 11.00 -7.10 -5.72
C VAL A 103 12.13 -6.42 -6.47
N SER A 104 11.82 -5.35 -7.21
CA SER A 104 12.80 -4.53 -7.92
C SER A 104 12.49 -3.05 -7.68
N THR A 105 13.53 -2.24 -7.48
CA THR A 105 13.38 -0.80 -7.24
C THR A 105 14.36 -0.03 -8.11
N HIS A 106 13.86 1.04 -8.73
CA HIS A 106 14.67 2.01 -9.44
C HIS A 106 14.36 3.41 -8.88
N GLY A 107 15.39 4.24 -8.73
CA GLY A 107 15.24 5.58 -8.16
C GLY A 107 16.29 6.56 -8.65
N GLY A 108 16.05 7.84 -8.36
CA GLY A 108 16.93 8.95 -8.74
C GLY A 108 17.24 9.84 -7.54
N CYS A 109 18.49 10.26 -7.43
CA CYS A 109 18.98 11.20 -6.43
C CYS A 109 19.37 12.51 -7.16
N TYR A 110 18.60 13.57 -6.94
CA TYR A 110 18.74 14.85 -7.63
C TYR A 110 19.05 15.99 -6.65
N LEU A 111 18.50 15.94 -5.43
CA LEU A 111 18.77 16.92 -4.38
C LEU A 111 20.02 16.58 -3.58
N HIS A 112 20.30 15.28 -3.42
CA HIS A 112 21.45 14.74 -2.71
C HIS A 112 22.10 13.63 -3.53
N ARG A 113 23.36 13.29 -3.24
CA ARG A 113 24.10 12.26 -3.99
C ARG A 113 23.57 10.84 -3.73
N ASP A 114 23.24 10.54 -2.48
CA ASP A 114 23.00 9.17 -2.00
C ASP A 114 21.59 8.96 -1.42
N ILE A 115 20.71 9.97 -1.52
CA ILE A 115 19.33 9.93 -1.03
C ILE A 115 18.41 10.05 -2.23
N ALA A 116 17.68 8.97 -2.51
CA ALA A 116 16.71 8.97 -3.61
C ALA A 116 15.51 9.86 -3.27
N ASP A 117 15.20 10.79 -4.18
CA ASP A 117 14.05 11.70 -4.10
C ASP A 117 12.80 11.10 -4.75
N VAL A 118 13.01 10.10 -5.61
CA VAL A 118 11.98 9.39 -6.36
C VAL A 118 12.33 7.93 -6.48
N THR A 119 11.35 7.05 -6.31
CA THR A 119 11.50 5.61 -6.58
C THR A 119 10.24 5.03 -7.19
N VAL A 120 10.43 4.07 -8.10
CA VAL A 120 9.40 3.12 -8.52
C VAL A 120 9.84 1.74 -8.07
N THR A 121 9.03 1.11 -7.24
CA THR A 121 9.24 -0.26 -6.75
C THR A 121 8.20 -1.16 -7.37
N THR A 122 8.62 -2.27 -7.97
CA THR A 122 7.75 -3.32 -8.52
C THR A 122 7.85 -4.58 -7.68
N MET A 123 6.74 -5.30 -7.58
CA MET A 123 6.61 -6.54 -6.83
C MET A 123 5.84 -7.58 -7.65
N SER A 124 6.29 -8.84 -7.62
CA SER A 124 5.62 -9.97 -8.24
C SER A 124 5.22 -10.99 -7.18
N PHE A 125 3.99 -11.47 -7.22
CA PHE A 125 3.45 -12.41 -6.22
C PHE A 125 3.14 -13.79 -6.81
N ALA A 126 3.06 -14.80 -5.95
CA ALA A 126 2.82 -16.19 -6.34
C ALA A 126 1.42 -16.40 -6.96
N SER A 127 0.43 -15.61 -6.53
CA SER A 127 -0.91 -15.57 -7.13
C SER A 127 -0.94 -15.10 -8.60
N GLY A 128 0.16 -14.53 -9.08
CA GLY A 128 0.27 -13.87 -10.38
C GLY A 128 -0.01 -12.37 -10.33
N VAL A 129 -0.45 -11.82 -9.19
CA VAL A 129 -0.61 -10.37 -9.02
C VAL A 129 0.74 -9.68 -9.22
N LYS A 130 0.72 -8.57 -9.96
CA LYS A 130 1.83 -7.62 -10.00
C LYS A 130 1.45 -6.37 -9.22
N ALA A 131 2.42 -5.74 -8.59
CA ALA A 131 2.18 -4.46 -7.95
C ALA A 131 3.31 -3.47 -8.20
N HIS A 132 3.00 -2.18 -8.10
CA HIS A 132 4.03 -1.16 -8.03
C HIS A 132 3.70 -0.02 -7.06
N ILE A 133 4.75 0.60 -6.53
CA ILE A 133 4.68 1.73 -5.63
C ILE A 133 5.49 2.86 -6.26
N PHE A 134 4.87 4.00 -6.50
CA PHE A 134 5.54 5.19 -7.01
C PHE A 134 5.51 6.31 -5.98
N VAL A 135 6.69 6.74 -5.54
CA VAL A 135 6.83 7.82 -4.56
C VAL A 135 7.78 8.89 -5.09
N ASN A 136 7.42 10.16 -4.94
CA ASN A 136 8.21 11.29 -5.46
C ASN A 136 8.08 12.59 -4.62
N TRP A 137 9.19 13.14 -4.13
CA TRP A 137 9.25 14.40 -3.38
C TRP A 137 9.26 15.63 -4.30
N LEU A 138 9.64 15.47 -5.56
CA LEU A 138 9.76 16.55 -6.53
C LEU A 138 8.47 16.75 -7.33
N HIS A 139 7.38 16.13 -6.88
CA HIS A 139 6.12 16.11 -7.60
C HIS A 139 5.29 17.37 -7.35
N PRO A 140 4.83 18.12 -8.39
CA PRO A 140 4.26 19.46 -8.22
C PRO A 140 2.90 19.51 -7.53
N TYR A 141 2.20 18.38 -7.45
CA TYR A 141 0.92 18.25 -6.75
C TYR A 141 0.95 17.07 -5.79
N LYS A 142 0.11 17.18 -4.75
CA LYS A 142 -0.07 16.15 -3.74
C LYS A 142 -1.00 15.04 -4.25
N GLU A 143 -0.54 13.80 -4.21
CA GLU A 143 -1.36 12.62 -4.47
C GLU A 143 -1.07 11.54 -3.42
N GLN A 144 -2.13 10.86 -2.97
CA GLN A 144 -2.04 9.70 -2.09
C GLN A 144 -3.16 8.74 -2.48
N LYS A 145 -2.85 7.80 -3.38
CA LYS A 145 -3.82 6.86 -3.92
C LYS A 145 -3.33 5.43 -3.84
N LEU A 146 -4.27 4.52 -3.69
CA LEU A 146 -4.11 3.09 -3.85
C LEU A 146 -5.17 2.60 -4.83
N VAL A 147 -4.78 1.84 -5.84
CA VAL A 147 -5.64 1.30 -6.88
C VAL A 147 -5.50 -0.21 -6.91
N VAL A 148 -6.62 -0.92 -6.78
CA VAL A 148 -6.70 -2.38 -6.76
C VAL A 148 -7.55 -2.82 -7.94
N VAL A 149 -6.92 -3.42 -8.94
CA VAL A 149 -7.55 -3.89 -10.17
C VAL A 149 -7.81 -5.38 -10.05
N GLY A 150 -9.08 -5.76 -9.99
CA GLY A 150 -9.53 -7.15 -10.08
C GLY A 150 -9.90 -7.55 -11.51
N GLU A 151 -10.50 -8.72 -11.70
CA GLU A 151 -11.06 -9.15 -12.99
C GLU A 151 -12.38 -8.47 -13.32
N GLN A 152 -13.16 -8.11 -12.31
CA GLN A 152 -14.53 -7.62 -12.47
C GLN A 152 -14.64 -6.12 -12.16
N LYS A 153 -13.81 -5.64 -11.21
CA LYS A 153 -13.93 -4.28 -10.67
C LYS A 153 -12.56 -3.71 -10.33
N THR A 154 -12.48 -2.39 -10.35
CA THR A 154 -11.33 -1.64 -9.81
C THR A 154 -11.77 -0.84 -8.61
N ALA A 155 -11.08 -0.97 -7.49
CA ALA A 155 -11.25 -0.09 -6.34
C ALA A 155 -10.14 0.97 -6.32
N VAL A 156 -10.52 2.22 -6.07
CA VAL A 156 -9.60 3.36 -5.93
C VAL A 156 -9.81 3.96 -4.55
N PHE A 157 -8.80 3.87 -3.70
CA PHE A 157 -8.73 4.56 -2.43
C PHE A 157 -7.88 5.83 -2.58
N ASP A 158 -8.52 7.01 -2.51
CA ASP A 158 -7.89 8.32 -2.56
C ASP A 158 -7.96 8.97 -1.17
N ASP A 159 -6.82 9.12 -0.52
CA ASP A 159 -6.75 9.66 0.84
C ASP A 159 -6.58 11.20 0.87
N ILE A 160 -6.53 11.85 -0.29
CA ILE A 160 -6.49 13.31 -0.38
C ILE A 160 -7.89 13.91 -0.41
N THR A 161 -8.84 13.24 -1.07
CA THR A 161 -10.22 13.75 -1.13
C THR A 161 -10.91 13.77 0.25
N PRO A 162 -11.69 14.82 0.56
CA PRO A 162 -12.42 14.90 1.83
C PRO A 162 -13.67 14.00 1.89
N LYS A 163 -14.19 13.55 0.74
CA LYS A 163 -15.38 12.70 0.62
C LYS A 163 -15.16 11.62 -0.45
N ASN A 164 -15.94 10.54 -0.39
CA ASN A 164 -15.90 9.47 -1.38
C ASN A 164 -14.48 8.92 -1.58
N LYS A 165 -13.76 8.72 -0.47
CA LYS A 165 -12.36 8.28 -0.46
C LYS A 165 -12.17 6.89 -1.05
N LEU A 166 -13.20 6.05 -1.07
CA LEU A 166 -13.17 4.74 -1.73
C LEU A 166 -14.20 4.74 -2.86
N LEU A 167 -13.73 4.56 -4.10
CA LEU A 167 -14.55 4.47 -5.30
C LEU A 167 -14.42 3.07 -5.90
N LEU A 168 -15.53 2.53 -6.39
CA LEU A 168 -15.59 1.27 -7.10
C LEU A 168 -16.00 1.49 -8.55
N TYR A 169 -15.23 0.95 -9.48
CA TYR A 169 -15.48 1.00 -10.91
C TYR A 169 -15.80 -0.39 -11.40
N ASP A 170 -17.04 -0.61 -11.79
CA ASP A 170 -17.47 -1.83 -12.45
C ASP A 170 -17.08 -1.75 -13.92
N TYR A 171 -16.42 -2.79 -14.43
CA TYR A 171 -16.14 -2.87 -15.85
C TYR A 171 -16.32 -4.29 -16.37
N GLN A 172 -16.70 -4.39 -17.64
CA GLN A 172 -16.72 -5.65 -18.37
C GLN A 172 -15.81 -5.53 -19.58
N ILE A 173 -15.07 -6.60 -19.87
CA ILE A 173 -14.30 -6.71 -21.12
C ILE A 173 -15.10 -7.62 -22.04
N GLN A 174 -15.68 -7.06 -23.09
CA GLN A 174 -16.35 -7.83 -24.13
C GLN A 174 -15.38 -8.09 -25.28
N TRP A 175 -15.28 -9.35 -25.70
CA TRP A 175 -14.45 -9.73 -26.84
C TRP A 175 -15.27 -9.63 -28.12
N THR A 176 -14.93 -8.68 -28.99
CA THR A 176 -15.57 -8.51 -30.30
C THR A 176 -14.51 -8.69 -31.37
N ASN A 177 -14.64 -9.74 -32.20
CA ASN A 177 -13.65 -10.07 -33.24
C ASN A 177 -12.21 -10.14 -32.68
N GLU A 178 -12.02 -10.83 -31.55
CA GLU A 178 -10.73 -10.97 -30.85
C GLU A 178 -10.16 -9.67 -30.24
N VAL A 179 -10.88 -8.56 -30.33
CA VAL A 179 -10.50 -7.29 -29.69
C VAL A 179 -11.20 -7.15 -28.34
N PRO A 180 -10.47 -6.92 -27.24
CA PRO A 180 -11.08 -6.61 -25.95
C PRO A 180 -11.61 -5.17 -25.95
N VAL A 181 -12.92 -5.01 -25.77
CA VAL A 181 -13.61 -3.72 -25.70
C VAL A 181 -14.08 -3.48 -24.26
N PRO A 182 -13.61 -2.42 -23.58
CA PRO A 182 -14.04 -2.11 -22.23
C PRO A 182 -15.45 -1.48 -22.24
N GLN A 183 -16.31 -1.96 -21.35
CA GLN A 183 -17.52 -1.27 -20.94
C GLN A 183 -17.35 -0.87 -19.48
N GLN A 184 -17.06 0.40 -19.24
CA GLN A 184 -16.85 0.95 -17.91
C GLN A 184 -18.11 1.68 -17.46
N GLN A 185 -18.57 1.39 -16.24
CA GLN A 185 -19.64 2.13 -15.59
C GLN A 185 -19.09 3.35 -14.83
N GLU A 186 -19.98 4.27 -14.46
CA GLU A 186 -19.61 5.36 -13.56
C GLU A 186 -19.15 4.82 -12.20
N ALA A 187 -18.22 5.56 -11.58
CA ALA A 187 -17.69 5.21 -10.27
C ALA A 187 -18.79 5.27 -9.21
N THR A 188 -18.89 4.22 -8.39
CA THR A 188 -19.79 4.21 -7.23
C THR A 188 -18.99 4.47 -5.95
N PRO A 189 -19.33 5.50 -5.16
CA PRO A 189 -18.75 5.70 -3.84
C PRO A 189 -19.08 4.56 -2.89
N ILE A 190 -18.07 4.05 -2.18
CA ILE A 190 -18.24 3.05 -1.13
C ILE A 190 -18.19 3.75 0.21
N GLU A 191 -19.31 3.73 0.91
CA GLU A 191 -19.44 4.29 2.25
C GLU A 191 -18.77 3.40 3.30
N PHE A 192 -18.15 4.05 4.28
CA PHE A 192 -17.56 3.40 5.45
C PHE A 192 -17.57 4.39 6.63
N THR A 193 -17.67 3.87 7.85
CA THR A 193 -17.76 4.70 9.05
C THR A 193 -16.37 5.08 9.55
N MET A 194 -16.10 6.37 9.74
CA MET A 194 -14.92 6.82 10.48
C MET A 194 -15.17 6.57 11.97
N THR A 195 -14.40 5.66 12.58
CA THR A 195 -14.44 5.36 14.02
C THR A 195 -13.71 6.43 14.83
#